data_AF-A0A8J6HG80-F1
#
_entry.id   AF-A0A8J6HG80-F1
#
_cell.length_a   1.000
_cell.length_b   1.000
_cell.length_c   1.000
_cell.angle_alpha   90.00
_cell.angle_beta   90.00
_cell.angle_gamma   90.00
#
_symmetry.space_group_name_H-M   'P 1'
#
loop_
_entity.id
_entity.type
_entity.pdbx_description
1 polymer ?
#
loop_
_entity_poly.entity_id
_entity_poly.type
_entity_poly.pdbx_seq_one_letter_code
_entity_poly.pdbx_strand_id
1 'polypeptide(L)'
;MGVITSSLGYYMSRTDDPDPVTTLTSRDRFLVQSSWVPVKKDLTGNGVALLLLYFDKFPEEKKHFPFKDVPKEELRKSKKFHAHCNNVMTALDAIVFNIADGELIVNLLEKLGRSHNRHGIKPSSFGNLKETVTELFSGFMTKEEVQVWGKLFDVAAGVISKTDDPDPVTKLTSRDIYLVQSSWAPLKKDLTGWGVKIVIFLFEKYPEEHQNFPFRDIPFKDLSSSKKFHAHCSNVMYAVDSIIDSLKDSELLVNILQKIGRNHHRNSVKPISFWHVKEIMLEYFSGFMSKETVESWDKALQAAFGVVGVELDKEK
;
A
#
# COMPACT_ATOMS: atom_id res chain seq x y z
N MET A 1 -23.61 34.80 44.62
CA MET A 1 -22.32 35.19 44.03
C MET A 1 -21.82 34.04 43.17
N GLY A 2 -21.99 34.14 41.86
CA GLY A 2 -21.49 33.14 40.91
C GLY A 2 -20.03 33.44 40.57
N VAL A 3 -19.15 32.46 40.76
CA VAL A 3 -17.75 32.56 40.36
C VAL A 3 -17.70 32.27 38.86
N ILE A 4 -17.36 33.29 38.08
CA ILE A 4 -17.07 33.17 36.65
C ILE A 4 -15.72 32.46 36.54
N THR A 5 -15.72 31.18 36.18
CA THR A 5 -14.49 30.49 35.78
C THR A 5 -14.12 30.96 34.37
N SER A 6 -13.12 31.84 34.29
CA SER A 6 -12.58 32.26 32.99
C SER A 6 -11.92 31.07 32.28
N SER A 7 -12.09 31.01 30.96
CA SER A 7 -11.49 30.04 30.03
C SER A 7 -9.95 30.05 30.00
N LEU A 8 -9.28 30.90 30.78
CA LEU A 8 -7.83 30.90 30.96
C LEU A 8 -7.32 29.80 31.90
N GLY A 9 -8.15 29.28 32.82
CA GLY A 9 -7.72 28.25 33.78
C GLY A 9 -7.33 26.92 33.14
N TYR A 10 -7.90 26.58 31.98
CA TYR A 10 -7.59 25.34 31.26
C TYR A 10 -6.20 25.36 30.58
N TYR A 11 -5.60 26.52 30.38
CA TYR A 11 -4.31 26.67 29.73
C TYR A 11 -3.10 26.67 30.69
N MET A 12 -3.32 26.78 32.01
CA MET A 12 -2.23 27.02 32.98
C MET A 12 -1.74 25.78 33.75
N SER A 13 -2.31 24.59 33.50
CA SER A 13 -1.74 23.31 34.01
C SER A 13 -1.46 22.33 32.87
N ARG A 14 -0.63 22.73 31.90
CA ARG A 14 0.00 21.76 31.01
C ARG A 14 1.26 21.26 31.70
N THR A 15 1.26 20.03 32.17
CA THR A 15 2.51 19.32 32.30
C THR A 15 3.11 19.26 30.89
N ASP A 16 4.36 19.68 30.71
CA ASP A 16 5.04 19.64 29.40
C ASP A 16 5.50 18.19 29.10
N ASP A 17 4.69 17.22 29.53
CA ASP A 17 4.99 15.82 29.43
C ASP A 17 4.98 15.41 27.95
N PRO A 18 5.98 14.62 27.51
CA PRO A 18 6.01 14.09 26.17
C PRO A 18 4.83 13.14 25.97
N ASP A 19 4.15 13.26 24.84
CA ASP A 19 3.16 12.28 24.41
C ASP A 19 3.81 10.88 24.31
N PRO A 20 3.20 9.82 24.86
CA PRO A 20 3.85 8.50 24.94
C PRO A 20 4.09 7.84 23.59
N VAL A 21 3.39 8.29 22.54
CA VAL A 21 3.47 7.71 21.19
C VAL A 21 4.44 8.50 20.31
N THR A 22 4.29 9.82 20.28
CA THR A 22 5.02 10.74 19.41
C THR A 22 6.21 11.40 20.09
N THR A 23 6.30 11.34 21.42
CA THR A 23 7.28 12.05 22.27
C THR A 23 7.23 13.59 22.18
N LEU A 24 6.29 14.15 21.42
CA LEU A 24 6.10 15.59 21.30
C LEU A 24 5.47 16.14 22.57
N THR A 25 6.06 17.19 23.14
CA THR A 25 5.50 17.84 24.33
C THR A 25 4.34 18.77 24.00
N SER A 26 3.61 19.23 25.03
CA SER A 26 2.56 20.24 24.86
C SER A 26 3.10 21.53 24.23
N ARG A 27 4.34 21.92 24.55
CA ARG A 27 5.03 23.05 23.94
C ARG A 27 5.38 22.79 22.48
N ASP A 28 5.91 21.61 22.15
CA ASP A 28 6.25 21.23 20.77
C ASP A 28 5.02 21.34 19.86
N ARG A 29 3.89 20.77 20.31
CA ARG A 29 2.61 20.80 19.59
C ARG A 29 2.09 22.21 19.34
N PHE A 30 2.16 23.07 20.37
CA PHE A 30 1.74 24.46 20.23
C PHE A 30 2.58 25.21 19.19
N LEU A 31 3.90 25.08 19.23
CA LEU A 31 4.80 25.75 18.30
C LEU A 31 4.59 25.28 16.85
N VAL A 32 4.35 23.99 16.63
CA VAL A 32 3.97 23.48 15.30
C VAL A 32 2.65 24.11 14.83
N GLN A 33 1.62 24.13 15.67
CA GLN A 33 0.31 24.68 15.29
C GLN A 33 0.36 26.18 15.01
N SER A 34 1.02 26.97 15.87
CA SER A 34 1.08 28.42 15.72
C SER A 34 1.90 28.84 14.49
N SER A 35 3.03 28.17 14.25
CA SER A 35 3.90 28.46 13.09
C SER A 35 3.30 28.01 11.76
N TRP A 36 2.35 27.06 11.76
CA TRP A 36 1.65 26.62 10.54
C TRP A 36 0.56 27.59 10.07
N VAL A 37 0.00 28.43 10.95
CA VAL A 37 -1.08 29.38 10.63
C VAL A 37 -0.78 30.26 9.40
N PRO A 38 0.40 30.91 9.27
CA PRO A 38 0.72 31.67 8.07
C PRO A 38 0.90 30.78 6.82
N VAL A 39 1.45 29.57 6.98
CA VAL A 39 1.72 28.64 5.86
C VAL A 39 0.41 28.16 5.22
N LYS A 40 -0.60 27.82 6.02
CA LYS A 40 -1.87 27.28 5.49
C LYS A 40 -2.75 28.29 4.76
N LYS A 41 -2.40 29.59 4.76
CA LYS A 41 -3.11 30.62 3.98
C LYS A 41 -2.95 30.42 2.47
N ASP A 42 -1.85 29.81 2.03
CA ASP A 42 -1.61 29.44 0.64
C ASP A 42 -0.96 28.04 0.56
N LEU A 43 -1.76 27.00 0.83
CA LEU A 43 -1.28 25.62 0.75
C LEU A 43 -0.75 25.29 -0.66
N THR A 44 -1.44 25.72 -1.72
CA THR A 44 -1.04 25.38 -3.10
C THR A 44 0.30 26.01 -3.46
N GLY A 45 0.46 27.33 -3.26
CA GLY A 45 1.69 28.04 -3.60
C GLY A 45 2.87 27.56 -2.75
N ASN A 46 2.65 27.33 -1.45
CA ASN A 46 3.69 26.81 -0.56
C ASN A 46 4.08 25.36 -0.91
N GLY A 47 3.14 24.52 -1.31
CA GLY A 47 3.45 23.16 -1.80
C GLY A 47 4.27 23.16 -3.08
N VAL A 48 3.99 24.09 -4.00
CA VAL A 48 4.79 24.30 -5.22
C VAL A 48 6.22 24.75 -4.86
N ALA A 49 6.36 25.72 -3.96
CA ALA A 49 7.68 26.18 -3.51
C ALA A 49 8.48 25.04 -2.85
N LEU A 50 7.84 24.28 -1.96
CA LEU A 50 8.45 23.15 -1.27
C LEU A 50 8.96 22.08 -2.25
N LEU A 51 8.13 21.60 -3.18
CA LEU A 51 8.56 20.53 -4.08
C LEU A 51 9.55 20.98 -5.15
N LEU A 52 9.53 22.24 -5.57
CA LEU A 52 10.58 22.76 -6.45
C LEU A 52 11.92 22.81 -5.71
N LEU A 53 11.96 23.30 -4.46
CA LEU A 53 13.16 23.27 -3.64
C LEU A 53 13.65 21.83 -3.38
N TYR A 54 12.71 20.90 -3.14
CA TYR A 54 13.02 19.48 -2.98
C TYR A 54 13.73 18.91 -4.22
N PHE A 55 13.25 19.22 -5.42
CA PHE A 55 13.88 18.77 -6.67
C PHE A 55 15.16 19.52 -7.03
N ASP A 56 15.37 20.72 -6.50
CA ASP A 56 16.63 21.45 -6.64
C ASP A 56 17.73 20.81 -5.79
N LYS A 57 17.39 20.39 -4.56
CA LYS A 57 18.31 19.73 -3.63
C LYS A 57 18.54 18.25 -3.98
N PHE A 58 17.49 17.55 -4.39
CA PHE A 58 17.48 16.11 -4.64
C PHE A 58 16.89 15.80 -6.02
N PRO A 59 17.58 16.14 -7.13
CA PRO A 59 17.05 15.97 -8.49
C PRO A 59 16.68 14.53 -8.83
N GLU A 60 17.39 13.56 -8.26
CA GLU A 60 17.16 12.13 -8.44
C GLU A 60 15.80 11.66 -7.91
N GLU A 61 15.21 12.36 -6.94
CA GLU A 61 13.92 12.02 -6.35
C GLU A 61 12.77 12.18 -7.35
N LYS A 62 12.93 13.11 -8.32
CA LYS A 62 11.94 13.39 -9.36
C LYS A 62 11.56 12.15 -10.18
N LYS A 63 12.45 11.15 -10.29
CA LYS A 63 12.20 9.89 -11.03
C LYS A 63 11.03 9.09 -10.46
N HIS A 64 10.67 9.30 -9.19
CA HIS A 64 9.60 8.59 -8.49
C HIS A 64 8.21 9.19 -8.74
N PHE A 65 8.12 10.34 -9.42
CA PHE A 65 6.86 11.07 -9.59
C PHE A 65 6.23 10.81 -10.97
N PRO A 66 4.88 10.90 -11.09
CA PRO A 66 4.16 10.68 -12.35
C PRO A 66 4.40 11.77 -13.41
N PHE A 67 5.20 12.79 -13.10
CA PHE A 67 5.62 13.89 -13.97
C PHE A 67 7.15 13.95 -14.10
N LYS A 68 7.84 12.83 -13.87
CA LYS A 68 9.31 12.72 -13.96
C LYS A 68 9.90 13.25 -15.28
N ASP A 69 9.18 13.10 -16.38
CA ASP A 69 9.61 13.51 -17.73
C ASP A 69 9.31 14.98 -18.05
N VAL A 70 8.56 15.69 -17.20
CA VAL A 70 8.24 17.12 -17.40
C VAL A 70 9.43 17.96 -16.97
N PRO A 71 10.01 18.84 -17.81
CA PRO A 71 11.10 19.72 -17.41
C PRO A 71 10.74 20.56 -16.18
N LYS A 72 11.70 20.80 -15.28
CA LYS A 72 11.46 21.50 -14.01
C LYS A 72 10.79 22.87 -14.22
N GLU A 73 11.24 23.62 -15.21
CA GLU A 73 10.70 24.94 -15.58
C GLU A 73 9.24 24.89 -16.07
N GLU A 74 8.77 23.73 -16.50
CA GLU A 74 7.40 23.51 -16.96
C GLU A 74 6.49 22.93 -15.87
N LEU A 75 7.04 22.48 -14.73
CA LEU A 75 6.25 21.88 -13.64
C LEU A 75 5.17 22.83 -13.12
N ARG A 76 5.45 24.14 -13.06
CA ARG A 76 4.46 25.16 -12.65
C ARG A 76 3.22 25.21 -13.55
N LYS A 77 3.26 24.65 -14.76
CA LYS A 77 2.11 24.54 -15.68
C LYS A 77 1.41 23.17 -15.60
N SER A 78 2.02 22.20 -14.92
CA SER A 78 1.52 20.82 -14.85
C SER A 78 0.42 20.65 -13.81
N LYS A 79 -0.80 20.32 -14.27
CA LYS A 79 -1.93 20.00 -13.36
C LYS A 79 -1.63 18.83 -12.44
N LYS A 80 -0.89 17.82 -12.92
CA LYS A 80 -0.47 16.66 -12.10
C LYS A 80 0.48 17.05 -10.98
N PHE A 81 1.39 17.98 -11.25
CA PHE A 81 2.30 18.52 -10.23
C PHE A 81 1.53 19.30 -9.17
N HIS A 82 0.67 20.24 -9.57
CA HIS A 82 -0.19 21.00 -8.64
C HIS A 82 -1.06 20.10 -7.76
N ALA A 83 -1.67 19.07 -8.35
CA ALA A 83 -2.46 18.11 -7.58
C ALA A 83 -1.62 17.40 -6.51
N HIS A 84 -0.38 17.03 -6.83
CA HIS A 84 0.51 16.40 -5.85
C HIS A 84 0.97 17.39 -4.78
N CYS A 85 1.32 18.63 -5.13
CA CYS A 85 1.63 19.70 -4.18
C CYS A 85 0.48 19.90 -3.18
N ASN A 86 -0.75 19.96 -3.67
CA ASN A 86 -1.94 20.10 -2.82
C ASN A 86 -2.10 18.90 -1.88
N ASN A 87 -1.94 17.68 -2.37
CA ASN A 87 -2.04 16.48 -1.55
C ASN A 87 -1.00 16.45 -0.42
N VAL A 88 0.25 16.86 -0.70
CA VAL A 88 1.32 16.98 0.32
C VAL A 88 0.91 17.98 1.40
N MET A 89 0.46 19.17 0.98
CA MET A 89 0.14 20.24 1.92
C MET A 89 -1.13 19.97 2.72
N THR A 90 -2.14 19.32 2.14
CA THR A 90 -3.32 18.83 2.86
C THR A 90 -2.97 17.73 3.85
N ALA A 91 -2.03 16.83 3.51
CA ALA A 91 -1.57 15.82 4.45
C ALA A 91 -0.84 16.45 5.66
N LEU A 92 0.04 17.43 5.42
CA LEU A 92 0.69 18.19 6.50
C LEU A 92 -0.34 18.95 7.35
N ASP A 93 -1.31 19.61 6.73
CA ASP A 93 -2.37 20.33 7.45
C ASP A 93 -3.20 19.39 8.34
N ALA A 94 -3.55 18.20 7.84
CA ALA A 94 -4.24 17.18 8.63
C ALA A 94 -3.42 16.68 9.83
N ILE A 95 -2.09 16.50 9.66
CA ILE A 95 -1.20 16.13 10.76
C ILE A 95 -1.14 17.25 11.81
N VAL A 96 -0.97 18.51 11.39
CA VAL A 96 -0.92 19.67 12.30
C VAL A 96 -2.24 19.85 13.04
N PHE A 97 -3.37 19.69 12.35
CA PHE A 97 -4.70 19.80 12.94
C PHE A 97 -4.91 18.75 14.05
N ASN A 98 -4.48 17.51 13.81
CA ASN A 98 -4.64 16.40 14.74
C ASN A 98 -3.47 16.23 15.70
N ILE A 99 -2.53 17.18 15.78
CA ILE A 99 -1.24 16.97 16.47
C ILE A 99 -1.37 16.66 17.98
N ALA A 100 -2.51 16.97 18.59
CA ALA A 100 -2.81 16.66 19.98
C ALA A 100 -3.20 15.20 20.24
N ASP A 101 -3.55 14.45 19.19
CA ASP A 101 -3.95 13.05 19.26
C ASP A 101 -2.84 12.19 18.64
N GLY A 102 -1.93 11.70 19.48
CA GLY A 102 -0.76 10.93 19.06
C GLY A 102 -1.11 9.70 18.24
N GLU A 103 -2.16 8.96 18.64
CA GLU A 103 -2.61 7.76 17.94
C GLU A 103 -3.18 8.09 16.56
N LEU A 104 -3.98 9.16 16.45
CA LEU A 104 -4.53 9.59 15.17
C LEU A 104 -3.44 10.04 14.18
N ILE A 105 -2.42 10.75 14.65
CA ILE A 105 -1.28 11.14 13.79
C ILE A 105 -0.52 9.90 13.33
N VAL A 106 -0.25 8.93 14.22
CA VAL A 106 0.41 7.68 13.83
C VAL A 106 -0.40 6.96 12.76
N ASN A 107 -1.71 6.83 12.92
CA ASN A 107 -2.59 6.22 11.91
C ASN A 107 -2.54 6.94 10.55
N LEU A 108 -2.50 8.28 10.54
CA LEU A 108 -2.34 9.08 9.32
C LEU A 108 -0.98 8.87 8.67
N LEU A 109 0.10 8.90 9.45
CA LEU A 109 1.47 8.67 9.01
C LEU A 109 1.67 7.26 8.48
N GLU A 110 1.06 6.26 9.12
CA GLU A 110 1.10 4.89 8.64
C GLU A 110 0.43 4.75 7.27
N LYS A 111 -0.73 5.38 7.08
CA LYS A 111 -1.43 5.39 5.79
C LYS A 111 -0.57 6.05 4.71
N LEU A 112 0.11 7.15 5.05
CA LEU A 112 1.06 7.82 4.15
C LEU A 112 2.25 6.92 3.81
N GLY A 113 2.88 6.31 4.82
CA GLY A 113 4.01 5.43 4.64
C GLY A 113 3.67 4.22 3.78
N ARG A 114 2.57 3.53 4.10
CA ARG A 114 2.04 2.44 3.26
C ARG A 114 1.84 2.90 1.83
N SER A 115 1.26 4.08 1.60
CA SER A 115 1.07 4.61 0.24
C SER A 115 2.38 4.86 -0.50
N HIS A 116 3.42 5.36 0.18
CA HIS A 116 4.71 5.66 -0.44
C HIS A 116 5.54 4.40 -0.68
N ASN A 117 5.47 3.39 0.20
CA ASN A 117 6.17 2.11 0.01
C ASN A 117 5.66 1.36 -1.23
N ARG A 118 4.36 1.47 -1.53
CA ARG A 118 3.78 0.97 -2.80
C ARG A 118 4.51 1.51 -4.03
N HIS A 119 4.98 2.76 -3.96
CA HIS A 119 5.71 3.41 -5.04
C HIS A 119 7.24 3.26 -4.93
N GLY A 120 7.73 2.51 -3.95
CA GLY A 120 9.17 2.23 -3.77
C GLY A 120 9.95 3.43 -3.26
N ILE A 121 9.27 4.34 -2.59
CA ILE A 121 9.90 5.47 -1.94
C ILE A 121 10.62 4.94 -0.71
N LYS A 122 11.91 5.26 -0.60
CA LYS A 122 12.73 4.80 0.52
C LYS A 122 12.53 5.71 1.73
N PRO A 123 12.73 5.21 2.96
CA PRO A 123 12.74 6.06 4.15
C PRO A 123 13.73 7.24 4.04
N SER A 124 14.85 7.07 3.34
CA SER A 124 15.81 8.15 3.08
C SER A 124 15.21 9.34 2.32
N SER A 125 14.25 9.13 1.43
CA SER A 125 13.56 10.19 0.69
C SER A 125 12.74 11.10 1.63
N PHE A 126 12.24 10.56 2.74
CA PHE A 126 11.60 11.38 3.78
C PHE A 126 12.62 12.18 4.60
N GLY A 127 13.85 11.68 4.74
CA GLY A 127 14.98 12.44 5.28
C GLY A 127 15.34 13.63 4.39
N ASN A 128 15.39 13.43 3.08
CA ASN A 128 15.59 14.50 2.08
C ASN A 128 14.48 15.56 2.17
N LEU A 129 13.22 15.12 2.35
CA LEU A 129 12.09 16.02 2.55
C LEU A 129 12.23 16.82 3.86
N LYS A 130 12.62 16.17 4.98
CA LYS A 130 12.90 16.84 6.25
C LYS A 130 13.95 17.92 6.09
N GLU A 131 15.07 17.63 5.42
CA GLU A 131 16.13 18.61 5.16
C GLU A 131 15.58 19.83 4.39
N THR A 132 14.82 19.57 3.32
CA THR A 132 14.20 20.61 2.48
C THR A 132 13.24 21.48 3.28
N VAL A 133 12.37 20.88 4.09
CA VAL A 133 11.40 21.62 4.92
C VAL A 133 12.12 22.44 5.99
N THR A 134 13.15 21.88 6.62
CA THR A 134 13.95 22.58 7.65
C THR A 134 14.63 23.82 7.07
N GLU A 135 15.24 23.70 5.88
CA GLU A 135 15.84 24.83 5.18
C GLU A 135 14.78 25.88 4.80
N LEU A 136 13.68 25.44 4.18
CA LEU A 136 12.59 26.35 3.78
C LEU A 136 12.03 27.13 4.97
N PHE A 137 11.77 26.45 6.09
CA PHE A 137 11.21 27.07 7.28
C PHE A 137 12.20 27.98 7.99
N SER A 138 13.50 27.70 7.94
CA SER A 138 14.53 28.58 8.50
C SER A 138 14.55 29.98 7.89
N GLY A 139 13.98 30.16 6.69
CA GLY A 139 13.84 31.46 6.03
C GLY A 139 12.79 32.37 6.66
N PHE A 140 11.85 31.85 7.46
CA PHE A 140 10.73 32.65 8.00
C PHE A 140 10.21 32.24 9.38
N MET A 141 10.69 31.13 9.95
CA MET A 141 10.37 30.68 11.32
C MET A 141 11.55 30.91 12.26
N THR A 142 11.29 30.91 13.57
CA THR A 142 12.33 30.94 14.61
C THR A 142 13.10 29.62 14.66
N LYS A 143 14.29 29.62 15.27
CA LYS A 143 15.10 28.41 15.43
C LYS A 143 14.36 27.34 16.22
N GLU A 144 13.64 27.74 17.25
CA GLU A 144 12.84 26.89 18.12
C GLU A 144 11.68 26.25 17.34
N GLU A 145 10.97 27.02 16.50
CA GLU A 145 9.93 26.48 15.61
C GLU A 145 10.50 25.46 14.63
N VAL A 146 11.62 25.76 13.98
CA VAL A 146 12.28 24.84 13.05
C VAL A 146 12.70 23.54 13.75
N GLN A 147 13.19 23.62 14.98
CA GLN A 147 13.56 22.44 15.78
C GLN A 147 12.37 21.52 16.05
N VAL A 148 11.21 22.07 16.43
CA VAL A 148 10.02 21.24 16.72
C VAL A 148 9.42 20.64 15.46
N TRP A 149 9.51 21.33 14.32
CA TRP A 149 9.20 20.73 13.02
C TRP A 149 10.14 19.58 12.70
N GLY A 150 11.44 19.72 12.97
CA GLY A 150 12.41 18.64 12.88
C GLY A 150 11.98 17.40 13.68
N LYS A 151 11.55 17.57 14.93
CA LYS A 151 11.01 16.47 15.77
C LYS A 151 9.77 15.82 15.15
N LEU A 152 8.81 16.59 14.66
CA LEU A 152 7.62 16.04 14.01
C LEU A 152 7.98 15.21 12.76
N PHE A 153 8.94 15.66 11.97
CA PHE A 153 9.43 14.89 10.82
C PHE A 153 10.20 13.63 11.24
N ASP A 154 10.88 13.63 12.38
CA ASP A 154 11.51 12.42 12.94
C ASP A 154 10.46 11.39 13.37
N VAL A 155 9.36 11.82 13.99
CA VAL A 155 8.21 10.95 14.28
C VAL A 155 7.64 10.38 12.97
N ALA A 156 7.44 11.23 11.96
CA ALA A 156 6.94 10.81 10.66
C ALA A 156 7.85 9.76 10.00
N ALA A 157 9.17 10.01 9.95
CA ALA A 157 10.14 9.09 9.39
C ALA A 157 10.18 7.76 10.17
N GLY A 158 10.13 7.82 11.51
CA GLY A 158 10.07 6.65 12.38
C GLY A 158 8.86 5.76 12.10
N VAL A 159 7.67 6.34 12.00
CA VAL A 159 6.43 5.61 11.66
C VAL A 159 6.53 5.05 10.24
N ILE A 160 6.84 5.90 9.26
CA ILE A 160 6.88 5.50 7.84
C ILE A 160 7.89 4.38 7.58
N SER A 161 9.05 4.40 8.24
CA SER A 161 10.07 3.36 8.08
C SER A 161 9.58 1.94 8.44
N LYS A 162 8.58 1.83 9.32
CA LYS A 162 7.99 0.55 9.76
C LYS A 162 6.78 0.12 8.91
N THR A 163 6.29 0.97 8.02
CA THR A 163 5.04 0.69 7.27
C THR A 163 5.20 -0.30 6.11
N ASP A 164 6.44 -0.73 5.81
CA ASP A 164 6.70 -1.83 4.87
C ASP A 164 7.05 -3.14 5.59
N ASP A 165 6.89 -3.19 6.92
CA ASP A 165 7.10 -4.42 7.67
C ASP A 165 6.16 -5.51 7.14
N PRO A 166 6.66 -6.75 6.93
CA PRO A 166 5.84 -7.86 6.49
C PRO A 166 4.68 -8.13 7.47
N ASP A 167 3.46 -8.29 6.96
CA ASP A 167 2.32 -8.71 7.78
C ASP A 167 2.66 -10.02 8.52
N PRO A 168 2.35 -10.13 9.83
CA PRO A 168 2.81 -11.25 10.64
C PRO A 168 2.27 -12.60 10.17
N VAL A 169 1.12 -12.63 9.50
CA VAL A 169 0.46 -13.86 9.02
C VAL A 169 0.92 -14.22 7.62
N THR A 170 0.75 -13.29 6.68
CA THR A 170 0.99 -13.50 5.24
C THR A 170 2.44 -13.28 4.82
N LYS A 171 3.22 -12.58 5.65
CA LYS A 171 4.58 -12.09 5.34
C LYS A 171 4.63 -11.17 4.12
N LEU A 172 3.49 -10.62 3.70
CA LEU A 172 3.42 -9.67 2.59
C LEU A 172 3.65 -8.25 3.10
N THR A 173 4.46 -7.50 2.36
CA THR A 173 4.67 -6.08 2.58
C THR A 173 3.58 -5.25 1.88
N SER A 174 3.46 -3.96 2.23
CA SER A 174 2.57 -3.03 1.52
C SER A 174 2.95 -2.91 0.04
N ARG A 175 4.25 -3.03 -0.27
CA ARG A 175 4.77 -3.08 -1.63
C ARG A 175 4.31 -4.33 -2.38
N ASP A 176 4.44 -5.51 -1.77
CA ASP A 176 4.03 -6.78 -2.39
C ASP A 176 2.53 -6.76 -2.76
N ILE A 177 1.68 -6.34 -1.82
CA ILE A 177 0.23 -6.24 -2.03
C ILE A 177 -0.09 -5.31 -3.19
N TYR A 178 0.59 -4.16 -3.29
CA TYR A 178 0.36 -3.22 -4.38
C TYR A 178 0.82 -3.75 -5.72
N LEU A 179 1.99 -4.39 -5.81
CA LEU A 179 2.47 -4.95 -7.07
C LEU A 179 1.51 -6.02 -7.58
N VAL A 180 0.98 -6.87 -6.71
CA VAL A 180 -0.05 -7.87 -7.07
C VAL A 180 -1.35 -7.18 -7.50
N GLN A 181 -1.93 -6.28 -6.69
CA GLN A 181 -3.21 -5.63 -7.01
C GLN A 181 -3.15 -4.76 -8.28
N SER A 182 -2.07 -3.99 -8.44
CA SER A 182 -1.92 -3.08 -9.59
C SER A 182 -1.65 -3.82 -10.90
N SER A 183 -0.91 -4.94 -10.86
CA SER A 183 -0.70 -5.79 -12.03
C SER A 183 -1.91 -6.66 -12.38
N TRP A 184 -2.75 -6.99 -11.39
CA TRP A 184 -4.01 -7.69 -11.60
C TRP A 184 -5.12 -6.80 -12.17
N ALA A 185 -5.18 -5.52 -11.78
CA ALA A 185 -6.28 -4.62 -12.14
C ALA A 185 -6.60 -4.54 -13.65
N PRO A 186 -5.61 -4.50 -14.58
CA PRO A 186 -5.90 -4.54 -16.01
C PRO A 186 -6.51 -5.87 -16.50
N LEU A 187 -6.20 -6.99 -15.83
CA LEU A 187 -6.68 -8.33 -16.18
C LEU A 187 -8.17 -8.49 -15.88
N LYS A 188 -8.71 -7.71 -14.92
CA LYS A 188 -10.14 -7.71 -14.55
C LYS A 188 -11.09 -7.41 -15.73
N LYS A 189 -10.60 -6.80 -16.82
CA LYS A 189 -11.37 -6.53 -18.04
C LYS A 189 -11.85 -7.78 -18.78
N ASP A 190 -11.12 -8.89 -18.64
CA ASP A 190 -11.47 -10.19 -19.26
C ASP A 190 -10.99 -11.36 -18.39
N LEU A 191 -11.53 -11.47 -17.17
CA LEU A 191 -11.15 -12.53 -16.25
C LEU A 191 -11.37 -13.92 -16.84
N THR A 192 -12.50 -14.15 -17.52
CA THR A 192 -12.79 -15.45 -18.13
C THR A 192 -11.78 -15.83 -19.20
N GLY A 193 -11.42 -14.90 -20.09
CA GLY A 193 -10.40 -15.15 -21.12
C GLY A 193 -9.03 -15.46 -20.51
N TRP A 194 -8.62 -14.78 -19.45
CA TRP A 194 -7.40 -15.12 -18.71
C TRP A 194 -7.50 -16.49 -18.03
N GLY A 195 -8.65 -16.82 -17.43
CA GLY A 195 -8.88 -18.13 -16.82
C GLY A 195 -8.75 -19.27 -17.83
N VAL A 196 -9.31 -19.10 -19.02
CA VAL A 196 -9.18 -20.08 -20.12
C VAL A 196 -7.70 -20.31 -20.46
N LYS A 197 -6.92 -19.24 -20.64
CA LYS A 197 -5.49 -19.34 -20.97
C LYS A 197 -4.70 -20.04 -19.87
N ILE A 198 -4.92 -19.66 -18.61
CA ILE A 198 -4.23 -20.21 -17.44
C ILE A 198 -4.56 -21.70 -17.27
N VAL A 199 -5.83 -22.09 -17.37
CA VAL A 199 -6.24 -23.50 -17.17
C VAL A 199 -5.83 -24.38 -18.35
N ILE A 200 -5.85 -23.87 -19.59
CA ILE A 200 -5.26 -24.59 -20.74
C ILE A 200 -3.76 -24.81 -20.49
N PHE A 201 -3.04 -23.76 -20.07
CA PHE A 201 -1.61 -23.86 -19.79
C PHE A 201 -1.29 -24.84 -18.65
N LEU A 202 -2.14 -24.91 -17.63
CA LEU A 202 -2.07 -25.93 -16.57
C LEU A 202 -2.15 -27.34 -17.16
N PHE A 203 -3.10 -27.61 -18.04
CA PHE A 203 -3.28 -28.94 -18.61
C PHE A 203 -2.23 -29.31 -19.67
N GLU A 204 -1.68 -28.33 -20.39
CA GLU A 204 -0.56 -28.57 -21.30
C GLU A 204 0.71 -28.99 -20.53
N LYS A 205 0.94 -28.38 -19.36
CA LYS A 205 2.12 -28.67 -18.52
C LYS A 205 1.93 -29.88 -17.60
N TYR A 206 0.73 -30.06 -17.06
CA TYR A 206 0.34 -31.14 -16.15
C TYR A 206 -0.95 -31.83 -16.65
N PRO A 207 -0.87 -32.67 -17.70
CA PRO A 207 -2.04 -33.30 -18.31
C PRO A 207 -2.89 -34.12 -17.33
N GLU A 208 -2.27 -34.68 -16.30
CA GLU A 208 -2.94 -35.43 -15.24
C GLU A 208 -3.94 -34.59 -14.43
N GLU A 209 -3.74 -33.27 -14.35
CA GLU A 209 -4.64 -32.38 -13.62
C GLU A 209 -6.03 -32.34 -14.25
N HIS A 210 -6.14 -32.55 -15.57
CA HIS A 210 -7.43 -32.56 -16.28
C HIS A 210 -8.42 -33.58 -15.70
N GLN A 211 -7.93 -34.68 -15.11
CA GLN A 211 -8.75 -35.72 -14.48
C GLN A 211 -9.48 -35.25 -13.22
N ASN A 212 -9.02 -34.15 -12.60
CA ASN A 212 -9.60 -33.58 -11.38
C ASN A 212 -10.84 -32.72 -11.65
N PHE A 213 -11.23 -32.51 -12.92
CA PHE A 213 -12.28 -31.55 -13.30
C PHE A 213 -13.56 -32.24 -13.80
N PRO A 214 -14.73 -31.60 -13.65
CA PRO A 214 -16.03 -32.14 -14.08
C PRO A 214 -16.20 -32.26 -15.61
N PHE A 215 -15.18 -31.89 -16.38
CA PHE A 215 -15.13 -31.94 -17.84
C PHE A 215 -13.93 -32.78 -18.34
N ARG A 216 -13.41 -33.69 -17.50
CA ARG A 216 -12.32 -34.63 -17.83
C ARG A 216 -12.55 -35.46 -19.10
N ASP A 217 -13.81 -35.69 -19.48
CA ASP A 217 -14.17 -36.47 -20.67
C ASP A 217 -14.19 -35.63 -21.96
N ILE A 218 -13.97 -34.30 -21.88
CA ILE A 218 -13.92 -33.41 -23.05
C ILE A 218 -12.48 -33.38 -23.58
N PRO A 219 -12.24 -33.73 -24.86
CA PRO A 219 -10.90 -33.64 -25.45
C PRO A 219 -10.35 -32.21 -25.41
N PHE A 220 -9.04 -32.07 -25.24
CA PHE A 220 -8.35 -30.77 -25.15
C PHE A 220 -8.73 -29.80 -26.27
N LYS A 221 -8.74 -30.28 -27.52
CA LYS A 221 -9.10 -29.51 -28.71
C LYS A 221 -10.52 -28.94 -28.67
N ASP A 222 -11.41 -29.54 -27.88
CA ASP A 222 -12.83 -29.18 -27.79
C ASP A 222 -13.15 -28.35 -26.54
N LEU A 223 -12.22 -28.23 -25.57
CA LEU A 223 -12.41 -27.49 -24.32
C LEU A 223 -12.77 -26.02 -24.53
N SER A 224 -12.14 -25.38 -25.53
CA SER A 224 -12.39 -23.98 -25.90
C SER A 224 -13.80 -23.71 -26.45
N SER A 225 -14.59 -24.74 -26.72
CA SER A 225 -16.00 -24.62 -27.09
C SER A 225 -16.97 -24.97 -25.94
N SER A 226 -16.46 -25.52 -24.83
CA SER A 226 -17.26 -26.05 -23.74
C SER A 226 -17.74 -24.95 -22.78
N LYS A 227 -19.06 -24.74 -22.69
CA LYS A 227 -19.65 -23.81 -21.70
C LYS A 227 -19.33 -24.20 -20.26
N LYS A 228 -19.23 -25.50 -19.96
CA LYS A 228 -18.86 -26.00 -18.62
C LYS A 228 -17.43 -25.60 -18.26
N PHE A 229 -16.51 -25.69 -19.21
CA PHE A 229 -15.12 -25.28 -19.04
C PHE A 229 -15.02 -23.77 -18.79
N HIS A 230 -15.70 -22.95 -19.60
CA HIS A 230 -15.71 -21.49 -19.41
C HIS A 230 -16.27 -21.09 -18.04
N ALA A 231 -17.39 -21.70 -17.62
CA ALA A 231 -17.98 -21.41 -16.32
C ALA A 231 -17.01 -21.75 -15.17
N HIS A 232 -16.27 -22.85 -15.28
CA HIS A 232 -15.24 -23.18 -14.30
C HIS A 232 -14.08 -22.16 -14.31
N CYS A 233 -13.59 -21.78 -15.48
CA CYS A 233 -12.56 -20.75 -15.62
C CYS A 233 -12.99 -19.43 -14.99
N SER A 234 -14.23 -18.98 -15.23
CA SER A 234 -14.78 -17.80 -14.57
C SER A 234 -14.76 -17.94 -13.05
N ASN A 235 -15.23 -19.07 -12.51
CA ASN A 235 -15.26 -19.31 -11.06
C ASN A 235 -13.87 -19.28 -10.42
N VAL A 236 -12.87 -19.90 -11.06
CA VAL A 236 -11.48 -19.85 -10.60
C VAL A 236 -10.99 -18.40 -10.56
N MET A 237 -11.24 -17.64 -11.62
CA MET A 237 -10.74 -16.27 -11.72
C MET A 237 -11.43 -15.31 -10.76
N TYR A 238 -12.72 -15.51 -10.46
CA TYR A 238 -13.41 -14.77 -9.40
C TYR A 238 -12.92 -15.14 -8.00
N ALA A 239 -12.52 -16.40 -7.77
CA ALA A 239 -11.89 -16.81 -6.52
C ALA A 239 -10.52 -16.15 -6.35
N VAL A 240 -9.70 -16.12 -7.40
CA VAL A 240 -8.42 -15.41 -7.42
C VAL A 240 -8.61 -13.91 -7.21
N ASP A 241 -9.63 -13.31 -7.86
CA ASP A 241 -9.98 -11.90 -7.66
C ASP A 241 -10.34 -11.59 -6.20
N SER A 242 -11.11 -12.47 -5.56
CA SER A 242 -11.49 -12.35 -4.14
C SER A 242 -10.29 -12.47 -3.20
N ILE A 243 -9.34 -13.36 -3.52
CA ILE A 243 -8.07 -13.49 -2.80
C ILE A 243 -7.26 -12.20 -2.91
N ILE A 244 -7.15 -11.63 -4.11
CA ILE A 244 -6.35 -10.42 -4.37
C ILE A 244 -6.96 -9.19 -3.69
N ASP A 245 -8.29 -9.07 -3.71
CA ASP A 245 -8.99 -7.96 -3.06
C ASP A 245 -8.89 -8.02 -1.53
N SER A 246 -8.73 -9.22 -0.95
CA SER A 246 -8.59 -9.44 0.50
C SER A 246 -7.15 -9.38 1.02
N LEU A 247 -6.13 -9.19 0.18
CA LEU A 247 -4.72 -9.19 0.62
C LEU A 247 -4.36 -8.18 1.73
N LYS A 248 -5.18 -7.15 1.96
CA LYS A 248 -4.97 -6.15 3.01
C LYS A 248 -5.59 -6.52 4.36
N ASP A 249 -6.40 -7.57 4.38
CA ASP A 249 -7.13 -8.06 5.55
C ASP A 249 -6.78 -9.54 5.72
N SER A 250 -5.76 -9.81 6.54
CA SER A 250 -5.22 -11.15 6.70
C SER A 250 -6.24 -12.12 7.31
N GLU A 251 -7.14 -11.65 8.17
CA GLU A 251 -8.22 -12.46 8.74
C GLU A 251 -9.25 -12.85 7.67
N LEU A 252 -9.72 -11.89 6.88
CA LEU A 252 -10.65 -12.14 5.77
C LEU A 252 -10.01 -13.07 4.72
N LEU A 253 -8.76 -12.81 4.35
CA LEU A 253 -8.00 -13.62 3.41
C LEU A 253 -7.92 -15.08 3.87
N VAL A 254 -7.52 -15.32 5.13
CA VAL A 254 -7.43 -16.67 5.70
C VAL A 254 -8.79 -17.37 5.65
N ASN A 255 -9.87 -16.68 6.01
CA ASN A 255 -11.23 -17.24 5.94
C ASN A 255 -11.64 -17.65 4.52
N ILE A 256 -11.32 -16.83 3.51
CA ILE A 256 -11.58 -17.13 2.09
C ILE A 256 -10.77 -18.36 1.67
N LEU A 257 -9.47 -18.39 1.97
CA LEU A 257 -8.55 -19.48 1.59
C LEU A 257 -8.94 -20.80 2.25
N GLN A 258 -9.30 -20.78 3.53
CA GLN A 258 -9.77 -21.99 4.21
C GLN A 258 -11.07 -22.54 3.59
N LYS A 259 -12.01 -21.66 3.19
CA LYS A 259 -13.22 -22.08 2.47
C LYS A 259 -12.88 -22.73 1.13
N ILE A 260 -11.93 -22.16 0.38
CA ILE A 260 -11.44 -22.73 -0.87
C ILE A 260 -10.81 -24.10 -0.60
N GLY A 261 -9.94 -24.22 0.40
CA GLY A 261 -9.29 -25.48 0.77
C GLY A 261 -10.28 -26.57 1.17
N ARG A 262 -11.25 -26.28 2.05
CA ARG A 262 -12.30 -27.24 2.42
C ARG A 262 -13.11 -27.74 1.22
N ASN A 263 -13.43 -26.85 0.29
CA ASN A 263 -14.16 -27.23 -0.94
C ASN A 263 -13.32 -28.15 -1.84
N HIS A 264 -12.02 -27.89 -1.97
CA HIS A 264 -11.13 -28.73 -2.78
C HIS A 264 -10.82 -30.06 -2.08
N HIS A 265 -10.71 -30.08 -0.75
CA HIS A 265 -10.55 -31.28 0.06
C HIS A 265 -11.73 -32.25 -0.13
N ARG A 266 -12.98 -31.74 -0.14
CA ARG A 266 -14.19 -32.54 -0.45
C ARG A 266 -14.15 -33.19 -1.82
N ASN A 267 -13.47 -32.55 -2.78
CA ASN A 267 -13.30 -33.06 -4.14
C ASN A 267 -12.04 -33.92 -4.31
N SER A 268 -11.34 -34.25 -3.22
CA SER A 268 -10.11 -35.08 -3.23
C SER A 268 -8.95 -34.49 -4.04
N VAL A 269 -8.91 -33.16 -4.17
CA VAL A 269 -7.79 -32.48 -4.82
C VAL A 269 -6.57 -32.57 -3.90
N LYS A 270 -5.41 -32.88 -4.49
CA LYS A 270 -4.16 -33.03 -3.73
C LYS A 270 -3.49 -31.66 -3.53
N PRO A 271 -2.73 -31.46 -2.44
CA PRO A 271 -1.97 -30.22 -2.24
C PRO A 271 -1.05 -29.86 -3.40
N ILE A 272 -0.43 -30.85 -4.05
CA ILE A 272 0.46 -30.66 -5.20
C ILE A 272 -0.22 -29.91 -6.37
N SER A 273 -1.52 -30.11 -6.58
CA SER A 273 -2.26 -29.44 -7.66
C SER A 273 -2.29 -27.91 -7.50
N PHE A 274 -2.32 -27.39 -6.27
CA PHE A 274 -2.20 -25.95 -6.03
C PHE A 274 -0.80 -25.42 -6.31
N TRP A 275 0.24 -26.23 -6.05
CA TRP A 275 1.62 -25.87 -6.39
C TRP A 275 1.84 -25.87 -7.92
N HIS A 276 1.23 -26.78 -8.66
CA HIS A 276 1.19 -26.73 -10.12
C HIS A 276 0.52 -25.43 -10.64
N VAL A 277 -0.61 -25.03 -10.04
CA VAL A 277 -1.28 -23.75 -10.36
C VAL A 277 -0.36 -22.55 -10.06
N LYS A 278 0.35 -22.57 -8.93
CA LYS A 278 1.33 -21.50 -8.61
C LYS A 278 2.41 -21.42 -9.68
N GLU A 279 3.01 -22.55 -10.03
CA GLU A 279 4.10 -22.62 -11.01
C GLU A 279 3.67 -22.07 -12.37
N ILE A 280 2.53 -22.53 -12.90
CA ILE A 280 2.05 -22.06 -14.21
C ILE A 280 1.64 -20.60 -14.19
N MET A 281 1.08 -20.09 -13.09
CA MET A 281 0.74 -18.66 -12.99
C MET A 281 2.00 -17.80 -13.02
N LEU A 282 3.04 -18.18 -12.26
CA LEU A 282 4.31 -17.44 -12.23
C LEU A 282 5.05 -17.48 -13.57
N GLU A 283 5.11 -18.67 -14.20
CA GLU A 283 5.71 -18.81 -15.52
C GLU A 283 4.97 -17.94 -16.54
N TYR A 284 3.64 -18.00 -16.55
CA TYR A 284 2.84 -17.25 -17.50
C TYR A 284 2.94 -15.73 -17.27
N PHE A 285 2.92 -15.28 -16.01
CA PHE A 285 3.10 -13.86 -15.65
C PHE A 285 4.49 -13.32 -15.96
N SER A 286 5.52 -14.16 -15.90
CA SER A 286 6.89 -13.77 -16.28
C SER A 286 7.03 -13.32 -17.73
N GLY A 287 6.10 -13.73 -18.60
CA GLY A 287 6.06 -13.31 -20.00
C GLY A 287 5.67 -11.84 -20.22
N PHE A 288 5.07 -11.17 -19.23
CA PHE A 288 4.59 -9.79 -19.40
C PHE A 288 4.66 -8.90 -18.16
N MET A 289 5.02 -9.41 -16.99
CA MET A 289 5.25 -8.63 -15.77
C MET A 289 6.75 -8.43 -15.49
N SER A 290 7.09 -7.44 -14.66
CA SER A 290 8.48 -7.27 -14.23
C SER A 290 8.90 -8.39 -13.27
N LYS A 291 10.20 -8.68 -13.18
CA LYS A 291 10.75 -9.65 -12.22
C LYS A 291 10.30 -9.36 -10.79
N GLU A 292 10.35 -8.09 -10.38
CA GLU A 292 9.92 -7.66 -9.04
C GLU A 292 8.43 -7.94 -8.81
N THR A 293 7.57 -7.66 -9.79
CA THR A 293 6.14 -7.97 -9.68
C THR A 293 5.90 -9.48 -9.56
N VAL A 294 6.62 -10.31 -10.34
CA VAL A 294 6.52 -11.78 -10.26
C VAL A 294 6.98 -12.31 -8.90
N GLU A 295 8.03 -11.74 -8.31
CA GLU A 295 8.48 -12.09 -6.96
C GLU A 295 7.40 -11.77 -5.90
N SER A 296 6.69 -10.65 -6.03
CA SER A 296 5.55 -10.34 -5.14
C SER A 296 4.37 -11.29 -5.35
N TRP A 297 4.10 -11.73 -6.58
CA TRP A 297 3.12 -12.78 -6.86
C TRP A 297 3.51 -14.13 -6.25
N ASP A 298 4.79 -14.50 -6.33
CA ASP A 298 5.32 -15.73 -5.74
C ASP A 298 5.06 -15.77 -4.24
N LYS A 299 5.40 -14.70 -3.52
CA LYS A 299 5.09 -14.56 -2.09
C LYS A 299 3.60 -14.64 -1.81
N ALA A 300 2.76 -13.95 -2.59
CA ALA A 300 1.31 -13.93 -2.37
C ALA A 300 0.67 -15.30 -2.59
N LEU A 301 1.04 -16.01 -3.66
CA LEU A 301 0.57 -17.36 -3.94
C LEU A 301 1.15 -18.38 -2.94
N GLN A 302 2.40 -18.21 -2.50
CA GLN A 302 3.01 -19.04 -1.45
C GLN A 302 2.22 -18.93 -0.14
N ALA A 303 1.91 -17.70 0.30
CA ALA A 303 1.10 -17.45 1.48
C ALA A 303 -0.31 -18.04 1.33
N ALA A 304 -0.96 -17.76 0.19
CA ALA A 304 -2.32 -18.20 -0.08
C ALA A 304 -2.45 -19.73 -0.12
N PHE A 305 -1.61 -20.39 -0.91
CA PHE A 305 -1.68 -21.84 -1.10
C PHE A 305 -1.08 -22.62 0.07
N GLY A 306 -0.24 -22.00 0.90
CA GLY A 306 0.13 -22.54 2.21
C GLY A 306 -1.09 -22.76 3.11
N VAL A 307 -1.98 -21.75 3.22
CA VAL A 307 -3.23 -21.87 3.99
C VAL A 307 -4.16 -22.92 3.38
N VAL A 308 -4.28 -22.96 2.06
CA VAL A 308 -5.10 -23.96 1.37
C VAL A 308 -4.56 -25.38 1.60
N GLY A 309 -3.25 -25.59 1.50
CA GLY A 309 -2.59 -26.88 1.71
C GLY A 309 -2.91 -27.48 3.08
N VAL A 310 -2.89 -26.67 4.14
CA VAL A 310 -3.27 -27.10 5.50
C VAL A 310 -4.69 -27.67 5.56
N GLU A 311 -5.65 -27.12 4.80
CA GLU A 311 -7.00 -27.68 4.73
C GLU A 311 -7.08 -28.95 3.88
N LEU A 312 -6.24 -29.09 2.86
CA LEU A 312 -6.21 -30.26 1.99
C LEU A 312 -5.62 -31.50 2.68
N ASP A 313 -4.66 -31.30 3.57
CA ASP A 313 -3.96 -32.35 4.33
C ASP A 313 -4.77 -32.94 5.50
N LYS A 314 -5.95 -32.39 5.81
CA LYS A 314 -6.81 -32.93 6.87
C LYS A 314 -7.28 -34.34 6.52
N GLU A 315 -7.40 -35.21 7.52
CA GLU A 315 -8.01 -36.54 7.32
C GLU A 315 -9.50 -36.39 6.97
N LYS A 316 -10.00 -37.30 6.12
CA LYS A 316 -11.40 -37.32 5.67
C LYS A 316 -12.35 -37.91 6.70
#